data_AF-A0AAU9U1B6-F1
#
_entry.id   AF-A0AAU9U1B6-F1
#
_cell.length_a   1.000
_cell.length_b   1.000
_cell.length_c   1.000
_cell.angle_alpha   90.00
_cell.angle_beta   90.00
_cell.angle_gamma   90.00
#
_symmetry.space_group_name_H-M   'P 1'
#
loop_
_entity.id
_entity.type
_entity.pdbx_description
1 polymer ?
#
loop_
_entity_poly.entity_id
_entity_poly.type
_entity_poly.pdbx_seq_one_letter_code
_entity_poly.pdbx_strand_id
1 'polypeptide(L)'
;MHSLNIFSKSKIVWESGLSFSRLVTNGIGKQIYRGYAKRDDDGCRRACVDIPPDVDPVCPQPCERHKKKKEGILHKIKLKIIEGGTNFGTPFRRLQCKEKVCKEMEVPKAKALPAPAKKVLSLPPPRPGVQVSILGANTNLGQYIALLLKQCSCIKKLRLYEAADTQCTNCSRNLCEVVEDLRHIDTNCVVQAYSYARNELERCLQNSNIVLMLDSACLNMNMSLENRFNYQAPIVKRYADVIAKECPDAFIIVCTSPIDCMVPLIAETLKETGWYNPRKLLGSLAVPEMRASTLAARALCLEPCYVHVPCVGGTEGSSLVPLFSKALEYFDFSEQNTDLMTQTVRRAPITVGRCDGQCIKSAELSEAHALAGLVTKVAWALLCKDIPRVSGFVEIDASEVISPARFIANPVEINGRGIVKSLGIPKMKDLEIRLMDLALNELFVKQEMVQNWFLGINVLLNNNGICSEINLPHLNSHELELMDVAITNIKLCEELAMDWYQEYMEYECEMCEIAAKTNFFSQENYKSIQDCKSETST
;
A
#
# COMPACT_ATOMS: atom_id res chain seq x y z
N MET A 1 13.87 41.44 -49.39
CA MET A 1 12.85 40.66 -50.13
C MET A 1 12.37 39.55 -49.22
N HIS A 2 11.09 39.60 -48.84
CA HIS A 2 10.27 38.64 -48.06
C HIS A 2 10.85 38.12 -46.71
N SER A 3 10.16 38.14 -45.58
CA SER A 3 8.73 38.34 -45.27
C SER A 3 8.57 38.78 -43.80
N LEU A 4 7.72 39.78 -43.58
CA LEU A 4 7.37 40.40 -42.30
C LEU A 4 6.02 39.88 -41.79
N ASN A 5 5.90 39.85 -40.46
CA ASN A 5 4.73 40.16 -39.62
C ASN A 5 3.38 39.50 -39.91
N ILE A 6 2.91 38.65 -38.98
CA ILE A 6 1.48 38.58 -38.62
C ILE A 6 1.34 38.37 -37.10
N PHE A 7 0.90 39.42 -36.40
CA PHE A 7 0.22 39.33 -35.10
C PHE A 7 -0.97 40.31 -35.09
N SER A 8 -2.13 39.78 -34.67
CA SER A 8 -3.26 40.45 -34.00
C SER A 8 -4.44 41.09 -34.78
N LYS A 9 -5.64 40.85 -34.20
CA LYS A 9 -6.98 41.48 -34.33
C LYS A 9 -7.88 40.91 -35.46
N SER A 10 -9.14 40.50 -35.24
CA SER A 10 -10.24 41.18 -34.52
C SER A 10 -11.44 40.28 -34.12
N LYS A 11 -12.10 40.67 -33.01
CA LYS A 11 -13.47 40.31 -32.52
C LYS A 11 -14.60 40.66 -33.52
N ILE A 12 -15.74 39.94 -33.41
CA ILE A 12 -17.19 40.34 -33.57
C ILE A 12 -17.99 39.03 -33.24
N VAL A 13 -18.60 38.83 -32.07
CA VAL A 13 -19.90 39.31 -31.54
C VAL A 13 -21.08 39.11 -32.49
N TRP A 14 -22.03 38.23 -32.12
CA TRP A 14 -23.48 38.49 -32.19
C TRP A 14 -24.20 37.57 -31.18
N GLU A 15 -24.61 38.17 -30.07
CA GLU A 15 -25.74 37.74 -29.23
C GLU A 15 -27.02 37.87 -30.07
N SER A 16 -28.08 37.07 -29.89
CA SER A 16 -29.12 37.23 -28.85
C SER A 16 -30.28 36.35 -29.38
N GLY A 17 -30.94 35.50 -28.59
CA GLY A 17 -31.67 35.86 -27.39
C GLY A 17 -33.16 35.82 -27.75
N LEU A 18 -33.91 34.92 -27.13
CA LEU A 18 -35.26 35.22 -26.63
C LEU A 18 -35.64 34.18 -25.58
N SER A 19 -36.06 34.76 -24.47
CA SER A 19 -36.31 34.20 -23.15
C SER A 19 -37.82 34.12 -22.91
N PHE A 20 -38.18 33.65 -21.70
CA PHE A 20 -39.49 33.61 -21.03
C PHE A 20 -40.40 32.41 -21.40
N SER A 21 -41.02 31.69 -20.46
CA SER A 21 -41.21 31.90 -19.01
C SER A 21 -41.84 30.71 -18.29
N ARG A 22 -41.45 30.55 -17.01
CA ARG A 22 -42.23 30.09 -15.83
C ARG A 22 -43.54 29.32 -16.05
N LEU A 23 -43.61 28.14 -15.42
CA LEU A 23 -44.77 27.74 -14.63
C LEU A 23 -44.31 27.18 -13.28
N VAL A 24 -44.77 27.86 -12.23
CA VAL A 24 -44.73 27.45 -10.82
C VAL A 24 -45.92 26.53 -10.59
N THR A 25 -45.70 25.33 -10.05
CA THR A 25 -46.69 24.64 -9.22
C THR A 25 -45.98 24.03 -8.01
N ASN A 26 -46.24 24.63 -6.85
CA ASN A 26 -46.05 24.00 -5.54
C ASN A 26 -46.98 22.79 -5.42
N GLY A 27 -46.51 21.70 -4.81
CA GLY A 27 -47.44 20.68 -4.32
C GLY A 27 -46.85 19.31 -4.03
N ILE A 28 -46.35 19.16 -2.80
CA ILE A 28 -46.49 17.94 -1.97
C ILE A 28 -45.54 16.78 -2.29
N GLY A 29 -44.68 16.50 -1.31
CA GLY A 29 -43.77 15.37 -1.31
C GLY A 29 -44.48 14.04 -1.51
N LYS A 30 -43.91 13.21 -2.38
CA LYS A 30 -44.05 11.76 -2.34
C LYS A 30 -42.68 11.14 -2.48
N GLN A 31 -42.16 10.79 -1.31
CA GLN A 31 -41.15 9.79 -1.08
C GLN A 31 -41.55 8.53 -1.87
N ILE A 32 -40.83 8.21 -2.95
CA ILE A 32 -41.03 6.96 -3.68
C ILE A 32 -40.42 5.85 -2.83
N TYR A 33 -41.21 5.35 -1.89
CA TYR A 33 -40.99 4.05 -1.28
C TYR A 33 -41.15 2.99 -2.37
N ARG A 34 -40.04 2.38 -2.80
CA ARG A 34 -40.10 1.07 -3.46
C ARG A 34 -40.52 0.04 -2.41
N GLY A 35 -41.82 -0.21 -2.32
CA GLY A 35 -42.36 -1.34 -1.58
C GLY A 35 -41.93 -2.64 -2.25
N TYR A 36 -41.04 -3.39 -1.61
CA TYR A 36 -40.91 -4.81 -1.89
C TYR A 36 -42.19 -5.49 -1.39
N ALA A 37 -43.10 -5.75 -2.33
CA ALA A 37 -44.20 -6.68 -2.12
C ALA A 37 -43.60 -8.06 -1.90
N LYS A 38 -43.74 -8.58 -0.67
CA LYS A 38 -43.55 -10.01 -0.39
C LYS A 38 -44.60 -10.75 -1.19
N ARG A 39 -44.18 -11.56 -2.17
CA ARG A 39 -45.03 -12.63 -2.68
C ARG A 39 -45.07 -13.73 -1.62
N ASP A 40 -46.28 -14.17 -1.33
CA ASP A 40 -46.53 -15.42 -0.61
C ASP A 40 -46.12 -16.60 -1.50
N ASP A 41 -45.72 -17.69 -0.84
CA ASP A 41 -45.21 -18.96 -1.39
C ASP A 41 -43.71 -19.05 -1.67
N ASP A 42 -42.91 -18.96 -0.60
CA ASP A 42 -41.60 -19.63 -0.54
C ASP A 42 -41.71 -20.93 0.27
N GLY A 43 -41.58 -22.05 -0.42
CA GLY A 43 -41.47 -23.40 0.12
C GLY A 43 -40.19 -23.62 0.93
N CYS A 44 -40.13 -23.03 2.11
CA CYS A 44 -39.05 -23.23 3.08
C CYS A 44 -39.62 -23.72 4.43
N ARG A 45 -40.29 -24.88 4.42
CA ARG A 45 -40.63 -25.64 5.63
C ARG A 45 -39.60 -26.74 5.83
N ARG A 46 -38.51 -26.44 6.55
CA ARG A 46 -37.69 -27.42 7.29
C ARG A 46 -36.71 -26.70 8.21
N ALA A 47 -37.23 -26.09 9.27
CA ALA A 47 -36.48 -25.78 10.50
C ALA A 47 -37.45 -25.44 11.65
N CYS A 48 -38.38 -26.34 11.97
CA CYS A 48 -39.14 -26.31 13.22
C CYS A 48 -39.17 -27.73 13.78
N VAL A 49 -38.22 -28.05 14.65
CA VAL A 49 -38.31 -29.17 15.60
C VAL A 49 -37.89 -28.57 16.93
N ASP A 50 -38.62 -28.92 17.99
CA ASP A 50 -38.48 -28.50 19.39
C ASP A 50 -39.39 -27.36 19.89
N ILE A 51 -40.69 -27.47 19.56
CA ILE A 51 -41.74 -26.99 20.48
C ILE A 51 -42.47 -28.24 21.00
N PRO A 52 -42.46 -28.54 22.31
CA PRO A 52 -43.25 -29.64 22.86
C PRO A 52 -44.74 -29.29 22.84
N PRO A 53 -45.65 -30.22 22.51
CA PRO A 53 -47.08 -29.98 22.55
C PRO A 53 -47.62 -30.01 23.99
N ASP A 54 -48.75 -29.33 24.19
CA ASP A 54 -49.46 -29.27 25.48
C ASP A 54 -50.02 -30.62 25.91
N VAL A 55 -50.04 -30.86 27.21
CA VAL A 55 -50.39 -32.15 27.84
C VAL A 55 -51.90 -32.24 28.10
N ASP A 56 -52.55 -33.27 27.56
CA ASP A 56 -53.96 -33.61 27.81
C ASP A 56 -54.22 -34.11 29.25
N PRO A 57 -55.39 -33.83 29.86
CA PRO A 57 -55.56 -33.90 31.31
C PRO A 57 -56.25 -35.18 31.87
N VAL A 58 -56.40 -36.29 31.13
CA VAL A 58 -57.16 -37.45 31.63
C VAL A 58 -56.57 -38.83 31.25
N CYS A 59 -55.57 -39.29 32.02
CA CYS A 59 -55.27 -40.71 32.40
C CYS A 59 -54.97 -41.76 31.28
N PRO A 60 -54.62 -43.05 31.58
CA PRO A 60 -53.61 -43.64 32.47
C PRO A 60 -52.71 -44.73 31.80
N GLN A 61 -51.39 -44.71 32.06
CA GLN A 61 -50.40 -45.83 32.00
C GLN A 61 -50.03 -46.46 30.60
N PRO A 62 -48.93 -47.26 30.48
CA PRO A 62 -47.51 -46.87 30.60
C PRO A 62 -46.58 -47.55 29.55
N CYS A 63 -45.60 -46.88 28.91
CA CYS A 63 -44.40 -47.60 28.42
C CYS A 63 -43.23 -46.72 27.94
N GLU A 64 -42.07 -47.04 28.54
CA GLU A 64 -40.69 -47.02 28.02
C GLU A 64 -40.09 -45.75 27.40
N ARG A 65 -39.13 -45.11 28.11
CA ARG A 65 -37.89 -44.59 27.49
C ARG A 65 -36.66 -44.53 28.42
N HIS A 66 -35.61 -45.21 27.97
CA HIS A 66 -34.21 -44.77 27.80
C HIS A 66 -33.28 -44.39 28.98
N LYS A 67 -32.30 -45.28 29.17
CA LYS A 67 -30.83 -45.10 29.37
C LYS A 67 -30.32 -43.71 29.83
N LYS A 68 -29.77 -43.70 31.05
CA LYS A 68 -28.99 -42.62 31.70
C LYS A 68 -27.74 -42.21 30.91
N LYS A 69 -27.57 -40.90 30.61
CA LYS A 69 -26.27 -40.26 30.32
C LYS A 69 -25.71 -39.66 31.61
N LYS A 70 -24.41 -39.83 31.87
CA LYS A 70 -23.70 -39.27 33.04
C LYS A 70 -23.49 -37.75 32.88
N GLU A 71 -23.65 -37.02 33.98
CA GLU A 71 -23.53 -35.56 34.06
C GLU A 71 -22.08 -35.07 33.96
N GLY A 72 -21.85 -34.08 33.09
CA GLY A 72 -20.57 -33.42 32.89
C GLY A 72 -20.37 -32.20 33.81
N ILE A 73 -19.10 -31.87 34.05
CA ILE A 73 -18.59 -30.90 35.03
C ILE A 73 -19.13 -29.45 34.85
N LEU A 74 -19.62 -29.08 33.66
CA LEU A 74 -20.21 -27.77 33.40
C LEU A 74 -21.56 -27.50 34.11
N HIS A 75 -22.29 -28.54 34.53
CA HIS A 75 -23.57 -28.37 35.24
C HIS A 75 -23.38 -27.97 36.72
N LYS A 76 -22.22 -28.26 37.32
CA LYS A 76 -21.90 -27.91 38.72
C LYS A 76 -21.46 -26.46 38.92
N ILE A 77 -20.94 -25.81 37.88
CA ILE A 77 -20.45 -24.43 37.98
C ILE A 77 -21.60 -23.41 37.78
N LYS A 78 -22.65 -23.78 37.03
CA LYS A 78 -23.81 -22.89 36.78
C LYS A 78 -24.81 -22.81 37.95
N LEU A 79 -24.79 -23.78 38.88
CA LEU A 79 -25.67 -23.78 40.07
C LEU A 79 -25.15 -22.91 41.24
N LYS A 80 -23.85 -22.60 41.29
CA LYS A 80 -23.27 -21.79 42.38
C LYS A 80 -23.44 -20.26 42.23
N ILE A 81 -24.00 -19.79 41.12
CA ILE A 81 -24.13 -18.35 40.82
C ILE A 81 -25.61 -17.87 40.90
N ILE A 82 -26.58 -18.76 41.17
CA ILE A 82 -28.00 -18.40 41.24
C ILE A 82 -28.57 -18.42 42.68
N GLU A 83 -27.85 -18.91 43.68
CA GLU A 83 -28.29 -18.89 45.09
C GLU A 83 -27.83 -17.63 45.85
N GLY A 84 -28.08 -16.46 45.26
CA GLY A 84 -27.99 -15.16 45.93
C GLY A 84 -29.33 -14.78 46.56
N GLY A 85 -29.65 -15.36 47.71
CA GLY A 85 -30.85 -15.05 48.50
C GLY A 85 -30.50 -14.37 49.83
N THR A 86 -30.97 -13.15 50.00
CA THR A 86 -30.86 -12.28 51.18
C THR A 86 -31.73 -12.75 52.34
N ASN A 87 -31.14 -13.01 53.52
CA ASN A 87 -31.88 -13.36 54.74
C ASN A 87 -31.95 -12.18 55.72
N PHE A 88 -33.02 -11.40 55.62
CA PHE A 88 -33.61 -10.65 56.75
C PHE A 88 -34.47 -11.62 57.57
N GLY A 89 -34.31 -11.61 58.90
CA GLY A 89 -35.26 -12.17 59.87
C GLY A 89 -35.00 -13.61 60.34
N THR A 90 -34.55 -13.76 61.59
CA THR A 90 -34.73 -15.00 62.37
C THR A 90 -35.43 -14.66 63.70
N PRO A 91 -36.41 -15.45 64.16
CA PRO A 91 -36.97 -15.29 65.49
C PRO A 91 -36.12 -16.04 66.54
N PHE A 92 -36.00 -15.40 67.70
CA PHE A 92 -35.40 -15.82 68.98
C PHE A 92 -34.95 -17.30 69.13
N ARG A 93 -33.64 -17.49 69.34
CA ARG A 93 -33.06 -18.74 69.89
C ARG A 93 -32.35 -18.42 71.20
N ARG A 94 -32.86 -18.96 72.31
CA ARG A 94 -32.24 -18.84 73.66
C ARG A 94 -30.82 -19.40 73.64
N LEU A 95 -29.86 -18.58 74.04
CA LEU A 95 -28.47 -18.99 74.30
C LEU A 95 -28.41 -19.67 75.67
N GLN A 96 -28.04 -20.95 75.71
CA GLN A 96 -27.45 -21.56 76.90
C GLN A 96 -25.97 -21.82 76.62
N CYS A 97 -25.11 -21.18 77.39
CA CYS A 97 -23.68 -21.45 77.38
C CYS A 97 -23.42 -22.82 78.02
N LYS A 98 -22.84 -23.75 77.26
CA LYS A 98 -22.23 -24.96 77.84
C LYS A 98 -20.82 -24.62 78.30
N GLU A 99 -20.47 -25.07 79.50
CA GLU A 99 -19.15 -24.86 80.10
C GLU A 99 -18.05 -25.53 79.27
N LYS A 100 -16.93 -24.83 79.12
CA LYS A 100 -15.74 -25.32 78.42
C LYS A 100 -15.00 -26.30 79.32
N VAL A 101 -15.00 -27.58 78.93
CA VAL A 101 -14.04 -28.57 79.43
C VAL A 101 -12.79 -28.49 78.54
N CYS A 102 -11.64 -28.15 79.13
CA CYS A 102 -10.35 -28.20 78.46
C CYS A 102 -10.01 -29.65 78.14
N LYS A 103 -9.94 -30.00 76.85
CA LYS A 103 -9.36 -31.27 76.39
C LYS A 103 -7.84 -31.16 76.42
N GLU A 104 -7.18 -32.20 76.94
CA GLU A 104 -5.74 -32.36 76.94
C GLU A 104 -5.13 -32.21 75.54
N MET A 105 -3.94 -31.60 75.49
CA MET A 105 -3.19 -31.38 74.27
C MET A 105 -2.64 -32.69 73.72
N GLU A 106 -3.24 -33.19 72.63
CA GLU A 106 -2.58 -34.19 71.79
C GLU A 106 -1.46 -33.51 70.97
N VAL A 107 -0.23 -34.00 71.14
CA VAL A 107 0.93 -33.58 70.35
C VAL A 107 0.67 -33.88 68.86
N PRO A 108 0.68 -32.89 67.96
CA PRO A 108 0.38 -33.13 66.56
C PRO A 108 1.52 -33.91 65.91
N LYS A 109 1.23 -35.10 65.39
CA LYS A 109 2.11 -35.80 64.44
C LYS A 109 2.34 -34.87 63.24
N ALA A 110 3.61 -34.74 62.83
CA ALA A 110 4.01 -33.89 61.72
C ALA A 110 3.22 -34.23 60.45
N LYS A 111 2.36 -33.31 60.01
CA LYS A 111 1.75 -33.36 58.68
C LYS A 111 2.87 -33.18 57.66
N ALA A 112 3.05 -34.17 56.78
CA ALA A 112 3.93 -34.04 55.63
C ALA A 112 3.56 -32.76 54.85
N LEU A 113 4.58 -31.99 54.48
CA LEU A 113 4.41 -30.76 53.69
C LEU A 113 3.62 -31.09 52.42
N PRO A 114 2.70 -30.21 51.98
CA PRO A 114 2.01 -30.37 50.70
C PRO A 114 3.06 -30.49 49.59
N ALA A 115 2.84 -31.40 48.64
CA ALA A 115 3.73 -31.59 47.51
C ALA A 115 4.00 -30.24 46.83
N PRO A 116 5.25 -29.96 46.41
CA PRO A 116 5.60 -28.67 45.82
C PRO A 116 4.67 -28.37 44.65
N ALA A 117 4.06 -27.18 44.66
CA ALA A 117 3.19 -26.74 43.59
C ALA A 117 3.90 -26.93 42.25
N LYS A 118 3.25 -27.63 41.31
CA LYS A 118 3.74 -27.80 39.94
C LYS A 118 4.18 -26.42 39.46
N LYS A 119 5.47 -26.25 39.14
CA LYS A 119 5.99 -25.00 38.55
C LYS A 119 5.06 -24.65 37.39
N VAL A 120 4.41 -23.48 37.48
CA VAL A 120 3.70 -22.90 36.36
C VAL A 120 4.72 -22.83 35.23
N LEU A 121 4.48 -23.58 34.15
CA LEU A 121 5.34 -23.51 32.98
C LEU A 121 5.38 -22.05 32.56
N SER A 122 6.58 -21.46 32.58
CA SER A 122 6.79 -20.11 32.08
C SER A 122 6.22 -20.06 30.66
N LEU A 123 5.41 -19.03 30.37
CA LEU A 123 4.95 -18.77 29.02
C LEU A 123 6.16 -18.83 28.08
N PRO A 124 6.08 -19.54 26.94
CA PRO A 124 7.17 -19.56 26.00
C PRO A 124 7.54 -18.11 25.63
N PRO A 125 8.84 -17.81 25.42
CA PRO A 125 9.25 -16.48 25.01
C PRO A 125 8.42 -16.02 23.80
N PRO A 126 8.06 -14.73 23.71
CA PRO A 126 7.31 -14.22 22.58
C PRO A 126 8.05 -14.58 21.29
N ARG A 127 7.36 -15.26 20.39
CA ARG A 127 7.95 -15.68 19.10
C ARG A 127 8.45 -14.41 18.37
N PRO A 128 9.62 -14.45 17.72
CA PRO A 128 10.07 -13.34 16.88
C PRO A 128 8.99 -13.08 15.83
N GLY A 129 8.54 -11.83 15.77
CA GLY A 129 7.37 -11.42 15.03
C GLY A 129 7.71 -10.20 14.18
N VAL A 130 7.16 -10.17 12.97
CA VAL A 130 7.39 -9.06 12.04
C VAL A 130 6.34 -7.98 12.30
N GLN A 131 6.79 -6.74 12.36
CA GLN A 131 5.95 -5.55 12.34
C GLN A 131 5.89 -4.99 10.92
N VAL A 132 4.67 -4.79 10.41
CA VAL A 132 4.41 -4.26 9.06
C VAL A 132 3.64 -2.95 9.17
N SER A 133 4.15 -1.89 8.52
CA SER A 133 3.43 -0.63 8.32
C SER A 133 2.91 -0.53 6.89
N ILE A 134 1.63 -0.24 6.72
CA ILE A 134 0.99 0.02 5.43
C ILE A 134 0.72 1.53 5.34
N LEU A 135 1.32 2.19 4.35
CA LEU A 135 1.07 3.58 4.00
C LEU A 135 0.10 3.64 2.83
N GLY A 136 -1.00 4.38 2.95
CA GLY A 136 -2.13 4.35 2.00
C GLY A 136 -3.19 3.31 2.36
N ALA A 137 -3.37 3.05 3.65
CA ALA A 137 -4.22 1.98 4.16
C ALA A 137 -5.72 2.27 4.10
N ASN A 138 -6.13 3.54 3.91
CA ASN A 138 -7.55 3.91 3.83
C ASN A 138 -8.11 3.79 2.40
N THR A 139 -7.48 2.94 1.59
CA THR A 139 -7.95 2.52 0.28
C THR A 139 -8.60 1.13 0.40
N ASN A 140 -9.48 0.79 -0.54
CA ASN A 140 -10.04 -0.56 -0.63
C ASN A 140 -8.92 -1.61 -0.72
N LEU A 141 -7.91 -1.37 -1.58
CA LEU A 141 -6.68 -2.16 -1.65
C LEU A 141 -5.98 -2.31 -0.28
N GLY A 142 -5.76 -1.20 0.43
CA GLY A 142 -5.14 -1.19 1.75
C GLY A 142 -5.90 -2.01 2.79
N GLN A 143 -7.23 -1.93 2.79
CA GLN A 143 -8.10 -2.73 3.66
C GLN A 143 -8.02 -4.22 3.35
N TYR A 144 -8.04 -4.61 2.07
CA TYR A 144 -7.91 -6.01 1.67
C TYR A 144 -6.54 -6.59 2.03
N ILE A 145 -5.46 -5.84 1.83
CA ILE A 145 -4.12 -6.25 2.25
C ILE A 145 -4.06 -6.38 3.76
N ALA A 146 -4.64 -5.45 4.52
CA ALA A 146 -4.67 -5.51 5.97
C ALA A 146 -5.38 -6.78 6.48
N LEU A 147 -6.51 -7.15 5.87
CA LEU A 147 -7.22 -8.39 6.14
C LEU A 147 -6.35 -9.63 5.89
N LEU A 148 -5.69 -9.69 4.73
CA LEU A 148 -4.84 -10.84 4.36
C LEU A 148 -3.61 -10.96 5.27
N LEU A 149 -2.96 -9.83 5.61
CA LEU A 149 -1.79 -9.82 6.49
C LEU A 149 -2.13 -10.12 7.95
N LYS A 150 -3.32 -9.74 8.42
CA LYS A 150 -3.83 -10.07 9.76
C LYS A 150 -3.94 -11.59 9.97
N GLN A 151 -4.21 -12.36 8.91
CA GLN A 151 -4.25 -13.82 8.93
C GLN A 151 -2.86 -14.48 8.97
N CYS A 152 -1.80 -13.76 8.64
CA CYS A 152 -0.44 -14.31 8.58
C CYS A 152 0.16 -14.50 9.98
N SER A 153 0.53 -15.74 10.31
CA SER A 153 1.05 -16.08 11.65
C SER A 153 2.39 -15.42 12.02
N CYS A 154 3.17 -14.99 11.02
CA CYS A 154 4.46 -14.31 11.18
C CYS A 154 4.33 -12.84 11.60
N ILE A 155 3.23 -12.21 11.22
CA ILE A 155 2.98 -10.79 11.48
C ILE A 155 2.36 -10.67 12.87
N LYS A 156 2.99 -9.86 13.73
CA LYS A 156 2.51 -9.63 15.11
C LYS A 156 1.94 -8.25 15.32
N LYS A 157 2.35 -7.28 14.51
CA LYS A 157 1.87 -5.91 14.57
C LYS A 157 1.65 -5.41 13.15
N LEU A 158 0.46 -4.89 12.91
CA LEU A 158 0.07 -4.24 11.67
C LEU A 158 -0.29 -2.78 11.97
N ARG A 159 0.38 -1.86 11.30
CA ARG A 159 0.17 -0.42 11.47
C ARG A 159 -0.37 0.17 10.18
N LEU A 160 -1.53 0.78 10.26
CA LEU A 160 -2.26 1.33 9.11
C LEU A 160 -2.14 2.85 9.16
N TYR A 161 -1.70 3.47 8.07
CA TYR A 161 -1.59 4.92 7.95
C TYR A 161 -2.17 5.40 6.63
N GLU A 162 -2.80 6.56 6.66
CA GLU A 162 -3.30 7.26 5.49
C GLU A 162 -2.77 8.69 5.46
N ALA A 163 -2.37 9.18 4.28
CA ALA A 163 -1.89 10.54 4.07
C ALA A 163 -2.99 11.54 3.74
N ALA A 164 -4.11 11.11 3.17
CA ALA A 164 -5.21 11.99 2.79
C ALA A 164 -6.36 11.97 3.83
N ASP A 165 -6.86 13.15 4.18
CA ASP A 165 -8.18 13.28 4.81
C ASP A 165 -9.20 13.11 3.67
N THR A 166 -9.69 11.89 3.46
CA THR A 166 -10.48 11.55 2.28
C THR A 166 -11.78 12.37 2.21
N GLN A 167 -11.78 13.44 1.41
CA GLN A 167 -12.98 14.17 0.96
C GLN A 167 -13.70 13.46 -0.20
N CYS A 168 -13.58 12.13 -0.33
CA CYS A 168 -14.42 11.34 -1.22
C CYS A 168 -15.72 11.00 -0.48
N THR A 169 -16.76 11.78 -0.77
CA THR A 169 -18.05 11.85 -0.07
C THR A 169 -18.92 10.58 -0.13
N ASN A 170 -18.53 9.55 -0.88
CA ASN A 170 -19.44 8.42 -1.14
C ASN A 170 -19.06 7.08 -0.50
N CYS A 171 -17.80 6.79 -0.14
CA CYS A 171 -17.42 5.45 0.37
C CYS A 171 -16.13 5.39 1.23
N SER A 172 -15.71 6.43 1.97
CA SER A 172 -14.52 6.30 2.82
C SER A 172 -14.89 5.79 4.22
N ARG A 173 -14.55 4.54 4.54
CA ARG A 173 -14.57 4.04 5.93
C ARG A 173 -13.48 4.76 6.72
N ASN A 174 -13.70 5.00 8.01
CA ASN A 174 -12.62 5.50 8.85
C ASN A 174 -11.65 4.35 9.16
N LEU A 175 -10.32 4.57 9.10
CA LEU A 175 -9.33 3.56 9.49
C LEU A 175 -9.60 2.96 10.89
N CYS A 176 -10.16 3.75 11.81
CA CYS A 176 -10.52 3.27 13.14
C CYS A 176 -11.59 2.16 13.07
N GLU A 177 -12.60 2.29 12.21
CA GLU A 177 -13.63 1.28 11.99
C GLU A 177 -13.04 0.01 11.39
N VAL A 178 -12.11 0.16 10.43
CA VAL A 178 -11.37 -0.96 9.83
C VAL A 178 -10.58 -1.71 10.90
N VAL A 179 -9.91 -1.00 11.81
CA VAL A 179 -9.16 -1.64 12.90
C VAL A 179 -10.08 -2.36 13.86
N GLU A 180 -11.19 -1.76 14.29
CA GLU A 180 -12.15 -2.42 15.18
C GLU A 180 -12.75 -3.68 14.53
N ASP A 181 -13.01 -3.65 13.23
CA ASP A 181 -13.44 -4.85 12.48
C ASP A 181 -12.36 -5.94 12.48
N LEU A 182 -11.12 -5.59 12.08
CA LEU A 182 -9.99 -6.53 12.03
C LEU A 182 -9.62 -7.10 13.40
N ARG A 183 -9.91 -6.41 14.51
CA ARG A 183 -9.65 -6.89 15.88
C ARG A 183 -10.50 -8.10 16.26
N HIS A 184 -11.66 -8.31 15.63
CA HIS A 184 -12.51 -9.47 15.89
C HIS A 184 -11.97 -10.77 15.26
N ILE A 185 -11.01 -10.68 14.33
CA ILE A 185 -10.39 -11.85 13.72
C ILE A 185 -9.51 -12.57 14.75
N ASP A 186 -9.68 -13.88 14.87
CA ASP A 186 -9.08 -14.81 15.84
C ASP A 186 -7.58 -15.07 15.63
N THR A 187 -6.80 -14.00 15.51
CA THR A 187 -5.37 -14.01 15.23
C THR A 187 -4.60 -13.13 16.22
N ASN A 188 -3.36 -13.53 16.54
CA ASN A 188 -2.51 -12.83 17.51
C ASN A 188 -1.93 -11.48 17.02
N CYS A 189 -2.16 -11.10 15.77
CA CYS A 189 -1.63 -9.85 15.21
C CYS A 189 -2.39 -8.64 15.78
N VAL A 190 -1.67 -7.68 16.35
CA VAL A 190 -2.27 -6.43 16.85
C VAL A 190 -2.34 -5.42 15.72
N VAL A 191 -3.53 -4.86 15.47
CA VAL A 191 -3.73 -3.85 14.42
C VAL A 191 -3.90 -2.48 15.08
N GLN A 192 -3.23 -1.46 14.54
CA GLN A 192 -3.30 -0.07 15.00
C GLN A 192 -3.48 0.86 13.80
N ALA A 193 -4.31 1.89 13.95
CA ALA A 193 -4.50 2.94 12.96
C ALA A 193 -3.79 4.22 13.40
N TYR A 194 -3.25 4.94 12.43
CA TYR A 194 -2.58 6.23 12.58
C TYR A 194 -3.13 7.18 11.52
N SER A 195 -3.31 8.44 11.89
CA SER A 195 -3.93 9.44 11.01
C SER A 195 -2.97 10.55 10.62
N TYR A 196 -3.09 11.03 9.38
CA TYR A 196 -2.48 12.27 8.91
C TYR A 196 -2.91 13.48 9.74
N ALA A 197 -4.20 13.61 10.05
CA ALA A 197 -4.76 14.76 10.77
C ALA A 197 -4.12 14.99 12.15
N ARG A 198 -3.51 13.95 12.73
CA ARG A 198 -2.81 13.99 14.02
C ARG A 198 -1.29 14.00 13.89
N ASN A 199 -0.75 14.10 12.67
CA ASN A 199 0.68 14.02 12.35
C ASN A 199 1.36 12.77 12.94
N GLU A 200 0.70 11.60 12.88
CA GLU A 200 1.19 10.38 13.54
C GLU A 200 2.06 9.47 12.65
N LEU A 201 2.58 9.99 11.53
CA LEU A 201 3.40 9.22 10.59
C LEU A 201 4.65 8.63 11.26
N GLU A 202 5.34 9.43 12.07
CA GLU A 202 6.53 8.99 12.82
C GLU A 202 6.19 7.82 13.75
N ARG A 203 5.13 7.97 14.55
CA ARG A 203 4.63 6.91 15.44
C ARG A 203 4.21 5.64 14.70
N CYS A 204 3.69 5.77 13.48
CA CYS A 204 3.35 4.63 12.63
C CYS A 204 4.61 3.85 12.21
N LEU A 205 5.69 4.55 11.89
CA LEU A 205 6.89 3.94 11.30
C LEU A 205 7.90 3.41 12.34
N GLN A 206 7.81 3.83 13.60
CA GLN A 206 8.71 3.40 14.68
C GLN A 206 8.89 1.88 14.78
N ASN A 207 10.13 1.42 14.62
CA ASN A 207 10.51 -0.01 14.73
C ASN A 207 9.79 -0.94 13.73
N SER A 208 9.33 -0.42 12.59
CA SER A 208 8.76 -1.26 11.55
C SER A 208 9.83 -2.10 10.85
N ASN A 209 9.54 -3.38 10.62
CA ASN A 209 10.45 -4.28 9.91
C ASN A 209 10.19 -4.27 8.40
N ILE A 210 8.93 -4.10 8.01
CA ILE A 210 8.51 -3.97 6.62
C ILE A 210 7.65 -2.71 6.50
N VAL A 211 7.92 -1.90 5.48
CA VAL A 211 7.08 -0.75 5.11
C VAL A 211 6.52 -1.00 3.72
N LEU A 212 5.20 -1.06 3.59
CA LEU A 212 4.49 -1.21 2.34
C LEU A 212 3.91 0.14 1.92
N MET A 213 4.33 0.64 0.76
CA MET A 213 3.86 1.92 0.21
C MET A 213 2.82 1.64 -0.88
N LEU A 214 1.57 2.04 -0.65
CA LEU A 214 0.46 1.87 -1.59
C LEU A 214 0.13 3.20 -2.31
N ASP A 215 -0.70 3.08 -3.33
CA ASP A 215 -1.30 4.23 -4.01
C ASP A 215 -2.27 4.99 -3.10
N SER A 216 -2.41 6.29 -3.34
CA SER A 216 -3.48 7.10 -2.77
C SER A 216 -4.79 6.90 -3.55
N ALA A 217 -5.92 7.13 -2.88
CA ALA A 217 -7.26 6.85 -3.42
C ALA A 217 -7.63 7.66 -4.68
N CYS A 218 -6.98 8.79 -4.95
CA CYS A 218 -7.34 9.72 -6.02
C CYS A 218 -6.72 9.42 -7.40
N LEU A 219 -5.96 8.34 -7.53
CA LEU A 219 -5.26 8.02 -8.78
C LEU A 219 -6.18 7.32 -9.81
N ASN A 220 -6.35 7.96 -10.96
CA ASN A 220 -6.96 7.34 -12.14
C ASN A 220 -5.86 6.83 -13.10
N MET A 221 -5.91 5.55 -13.48
CA MET A 221 -4.95 4.95 -14.41
C MET A 221 -5.06 5.49 -15.85
N ASN A 222 -6.10 6.29 -16.15
CA ASN A 222 -6.23 7.00 -17.42
C ASN A 222 -5.40 8.30 -17.49
N MET A 223 -4.79 8.75 -16.39
CA MET A 223 -3.90 9.92 -16.38
C MET A 223 -2.54 9.60 -17.01
N SER A 224 -1.84 10.63 -17.51
CA SER A 224 -0.47 10.50 -18.00
C SER A 224 0.47 10.02 -16.88
N LEU A 225 1.57 9.38 -17.26
CA LEU A 225 2.59 8.91 -16.31
C LEU A 225 3.17 10.06 -15.48
N GLU A 226 3.45 11.20 -16.12
CA GLU A 226 3.96 12.42 -15.47
C GLU A 226 3.01 12.95 -14.41
N ASN A 227 1.70 13.03 -14.71
CA ASN A 227 0.72 13.52 -13.75
C ASN A 227 0.58 12.56 -12.54
N ARG A 228 0.60 11.24 -12.80
CA ARG A 228 0.61 10.23 -11.72
C ARG A 228 1.86 10.36 -10.85
N PHE A 229 3.01 10.59 -11.46
CA PHE A 229 4.28 10.79 -10.77
C PHE A 229 4.25 12.08 -9.92
N ASN A 230 3.93 13.23 -10.52
CA ASN A 230 3.94 14.53 -9.84
C ASN A 230 2.97 14.59 -8.65
N TYR A 231 1.82 13.90 -8.73
CA TYR A 231 0.88 13.82 -7.62
C TYR A 231 1.43 13.02 -6.42
N GLN A 232 2.11 11.91 -6.68
CA GLN A 232 2.56 10.98 -5.65
C GLN A 232 3.97 11.29 -5.12
N ALA A 233 4.83 11.89 -5.93
CA ALA A 233 6.23 12.11 -5.61
C ALA A 233 6.45 12.93 -4.32
N PRO A 234 5.71 14.03 -4.03
CA PRO A 234 5.83 14.74 -2.76
C PRO A 234 5.47 13.88 -1.53
N ILE A 235 4.44 13.04 -1.65
CA ILE A 235 3.98 12.15 -0.58
C ILE A 235 5.02 11.06 -0.32
N VAL A 236 5.54 10.45 -1.39
CA VAL A 236 6.57 9.40 -1.32
C VAL A 236 7.89 9.94 -0.78
N LYS A 237 8.31 11.16 -1.17
CA LYS A 237 9.49 11.83 -0.61
C LYS A 237 9.34 12.02 0.90
N ARG A 238 8.20 12.57 1.36
CA ARG A 238 7.92 12.73 2.80
C ARG A 238 7.94 11.40 3.56
N TYR A 239 7.41 10.33 2.98
CA TYR A 239 7.48 9.00 3.59
C TYR A 239 8.93 8.52 3.71
N ALA A 240 9.73 8.65 2.67
CA ALA A 240 11.14 8.25 2.69
C ALA A 240 11.94 9.03 3.75
N ASP A 241 11.71 10.34 3.88
CA ASP A 241 12.36 11.17 4.90
C ASP A 241 12.05 10.70 6.34
N VAL A 242 10.82 10.27 6.60
CA VAL A 242 10.43 9.76 7.93
C VAL A 242 10.92 8.32 8.13
N ILE A 243 10.94 7.48 7.08
CA ILE A 243 11.51 6.13 7.15
C ILE A 243 13.00 6.20 7.52
N ALA A 244 13.77 7.13 6.92
CA ALA A 244 15.17 7.34 7.26
C ALA A 244 15.38 7.69 8.75
N LYS A 245 14.45 8.42 9.36
CA LYS A 245 14.52 8.84 10.77
C LYS A 245 14.06 7.75 11.75
N GLU A 246 12.92 7.12 11.48
CA GLU A 246 12.23 6.27 12.46
C GLU A 246 12.47 4.77 12.27
N CYS A 247 12.77 4.31 11.05
CA CYS A 247 13.00 2.89 10.75
C CYS A 247 13.96 2.64 9.56
N PRO A 248 15.22 3.10 9.65
CA PRO A 248 16.17 3.00 8.54
C PRO A 248 16.54 1.55 8.14
N ASP A 249 16.40 0.57 9.05
CA ASP A 249 16.65 -0.86 8.75
C ASP A 249 15.41 -1.60 8.19
N ALA A 250 14.29 -0.91 8.01
CA ALA A 250 13.07 -1.52 7.46
C ALA A 250 13.27 -1.97 6.01
N PHE A 251 12.62 -3.07 5.64
CA PHE A 251 12.50 -3.50 4.25
C PHE A 251 11.33 -2.77 3.59
N ILE A 252 11.62 -1.93 2.61
CA ILE A 252 10.66 -1.07 1.92
C ILE A 252 10.16 -1.78 0.65
N ILE A 253 8.85 -1.99 0.58
CA ILE A 253 8.16 -2.54 -0.59
C ILE A 253 7.34 -1.44 -1.23
N VAL A 254 7.72 -1.04 -2.44
CA VAL A 254 7.08 0.03 -3.20
C VAL A 254 6.05 -0.56 -4.14
N CYS A 255 4.79 -0.23 -3.92
CA CYS A 255 3.68 -0.55 -4.82
C CYS A 255 3.04 0.71 -5.42
N THR A 256 3.49 1.89 -4.98
CA THR A 256 3.00 3.18 -5.48
C THR A 256 3.38 3.36 -6.95
N SER A 257 2.37 3.54 -7.80
CA SER A 257 2.51 3.70 -9.24
C SER A 257 2.80 5.17 -9.59
N PRO A 258 3.68 5.46 -10.58
CA PRO A 258 4.53 4.53 -11.34
C PRO A 258 5.73 4.00 -10.53
N ILE A 259 5.82 2.69 -10.31
CA ILE A 259 6.86 2.07 -9.46
C ILE A 259 8.26 2.30 -10.03
N ASP A 260 8.38 2.29 -11.37
CA ASP A 260 9.62 2.57 -12.12
C ASP A 260 10.24 3.92 -11.75
N CYS A 261 9.41 4.89 -11.32
CA CYS A 261 9.85 6.24 -10.93
C CYS A 261 9.93 6.41 -9.41
N MET A 262 9.02 5.78 -8.66
CA MET A 262 8.98 5.90 -7.20
C MET A 262 10.17 5.23 -6.51
N VAL A 263 10.65 4.10 -7.02
CA VAL A 263 11.82 3.41 -6.46
C VAL A 263 13.10 4.26 -6.57
N PRO A 264 13.46 4.80 -7.75
CA PRO A 264 14.58 5.74 -7.85
C PRO A 264 14.42 6.97 -6.96
N LEU A 265 13.20 7.52 -6.85
CA LEU A 265 12.94 8.68 -5.99
C LEU A 265 13.27 8.37 -4.52
N ILE A 266 12.80 7.22 -4.01
CA ILE A 266 13.09 6.78 -2.64
C ILE A 266 14.59 6.50 -2.46
N ALA A 267 15.25 5.98 -3.49
CA ALA A 267 16.69 5.76 -3.42
C ALA A 267 17.46 7.08 -3.26
N GLU A 268 17.12 8.12 -4.02
CA GLU A 268 17.79 9.41 -3.93
C GLU A 268 17.49 10.13 -2.60
N THR A 269 16.25 10.11 -2.10
CA THR A 269 15.93 10.70 -0.78
C THR A 269 16.66 9.99 0.37
N LEU A 270 16.75 8.66 0.33
CA LEU A 270 17.49 7.90 1.34
C LEU A 270 19.01 8.12 1.25
N LYS A 271 19.54 8.45 0.06
CA LYS A 271 20.96 8.79 -0.10
C LYS A 271 21.28 10.15 0.49
N GLU A 272 20.40 11.15 0.31
CA GLU A 272 20.56 12.46 0.94
C GLU A 272 20.65 12.35 2.46
N THR A 273 19.88 11.44 3.05
CA THR A 273 19.88 11.19 4.50
C THR A 273 20.99 10.23 4.95
N GLY A 274 21.75 9.62 4.04
CA GLY A 274 22.84 8.69 4.33
C GLY A 274 22.41 7.28 4.76
N TRP A 275 21.11 6.95 4.70
CA TRP A 275 20.55 5.66 5.13
C TRP A 275 20.23 4.71 3.99
N TYR A 276 20.55 5.08 2.75
CA TYR A 276 20.25 4.24 1.60
C TYR A 276 20.95 2.88 1.65
N ASN A 277 20.16 1.82 1.54
CA ASN A 277 20.63 0.45 1.41
C ASN A 277 19.90 -0.24 0.25
N PRO A 278 20.59 -0.56 -0.86
CA PRO A 278 19.96 -1.19 -2.02
C PRO A 278 19.37 -2.57 -1.70
N ARG A 279 19.84 -3.23 -0.62
CA ARG A 279 19.32 -4.54 -0.20
C ARG A 279 17.96 -4.47 0.49
N LYS A 280 17.48 -3.28 0.83
CA LYS A 280 16.26 -3.07 1.62
C LYS A 280 15.15 -2.37 0.83
N LEU A 281 15.38 -2.00 -0.42
CA LEU A 281 14.41 -1.32 -1.27
C LEU A 281 14.01 -2.23 -2.43
N LEU A 282 12.71 -2.51 -2.57
CA LEU A 282 12.18 -3.38 -3.61
C LEU A 282 10.88 -2.80 -4.20
N GLY A 283 10.84 -2.59 -5.51
CA GLY A 283 9.60 -2.34 -6.25
C GLY A 283 8.87 -3.65 -6.56
N SER A 284 7.56 -3.69 -6.35
CA SER A 284 6.76 -4.90 -6.48
C SER A 284 6.49 -5.28 -7.94
N LEU A 285 6.75 -6.55 -8.31
CA LEU A 285 6.27 -7.18 -9.54
C LEU A 285 5.22 -8.28 -9.29
N ALA A 286 4.74 -8.43 -8.05
CA ALA A 286 3.86 -9.54 -7.70
C ALA A 286 2.56 -9.57 -8.51
N VAL A 287 1.99 -8.40 -8.80
CA VAL A 287 0.75 -8.26 -9.59
C VAL A 287 0.93 -8.69 -11.05
N PRO A 288 1.88 -8.12 -11.83
CA PRO A 288 2.08 -8.55 -13.21
C PRO A 288 2.50 -10.02 -13.33
N GLU A 289 3.33 -10.53 -12.41
CA GLU A 289 3.71 -11.95 -12.41
C GLU A 289 2.53 -12.89 -12.15
N MET A 290 1.68 -12.56 -11.17
CA MET A 290 0.48 -13.35 -10.89
C MET A 290 -0.46 -13.37 -12.10
N ARG A 291 -0.63 -12.22 -12.76
CA ARG A 291 -1.45 -12.12 -13.99
C ARG A 291 -0.86 -12.93 -15.14
N ALA A 292 0.44 -12.80 -15.39
CA ALA A 292 1.14 -13.55 -16.43
C ALA A 292 1.09 -15.07 -16.19
N SER A 293 1.36 -15.50 -14.95
CA SER A 293 1.31 -16.91 -14.54
C SER A 293 -0.10 -17.48 -14.66
N THR A 294 -1.12 -16.74 -14.25
CA THR A 294 -2.53 -17.16 -14.39
C THR A 294 -2.94 -17.27 -15.87
N LEU A 295 -2.49 -16.32 -16.71
CA LEU A 295 -2.78 -16.34 -18.14
C LEU A 295 -2.10 -17.53 -18.83
N ALA A 296 -0.83 -17.80 -18.52
CA ALA A 296 -0.10 -18.95 -19.02
C ALA A 296 -0.74 -20.27 -18.57
N ALA A 297 -1.09 -20.40 -17.28
CA ALA A 297 -1.76 -21.58 -16.76
C ALA A 297 -3.09 -21.86 -17.47
N ARG A 298 -3.90 -20.81 -17.70
CA ARG A 298 -5.16 -20.93 -18.46
C ARG A 298 -4.94 -21.37 -19.89
N ALA A 299 -3.95 -20.80 -20.58
CA ALA A 299 -3.63 -21.17 -21.97
C ALA A 299 -3.17 -22.64 -22.08
N LEU A 300 -2.58 -23.19 -21.02
CA LEU A 300 -2.09 -24.56 -20.96
C LEU A 300 -3.06 -25.55 -20.30
N CYS A 301 -4.22 -25.08 -19.84
CA CYS A 301 -5.14 -25.88 -19.03
C CYS A 301 -4.47 -26.50 -17.79
N LEU A 302 -3.54 -25.76 -17.16
CA LEU A 302 -2.84 -26.15 -15.94
C LEU A 302 -3.34 -25.36 -14.73
N GLU A 303 -3.05 -25.87 -13.54
CA GLU A 303 -3.32 -25.13 -12.31
C GLU A 303 -2.30 -23.99 -12.12
N PRO A 304 -2.73 -22.75 -11.79
CA PRO A 304 -1.82 -21.60 -11.68
C PRO A 304 -0.71 -21.75 -10.63
N CYS A 305 -0.86 -22.65 -9.65
CA CYS A 305 0.17 -22.89 -8.65
C CYS A 305 1.42 -23.61 -9.21
N TYR A 306 1.30 -24.29 -10.35
CA TYR A 306 2.42 -25.01 -11.00
C TYR A 306 3.07 -24.21 -12.13
N VAL A 307 2.56 -23.03 -12.47
CA VAL A 307 3.08 -22.20 -13.56
C VAL A 307 3.59 -20.90 -12.98
N HIS A 308 4.81 -20.51 -13.35
CA HIS A 308 5.39 -19.25 -12.93
C HIS A 308 6.05 -18.55 -14.12
N VAL A 309 5.58 -17.35 -14.44
CA VAL A 309 6.16 -16.52 -15.49
C VAL A 309 6.93 -15.39 -14.83
N PRO A 310 8.28 -15.39 -14.89
CA PRO A 310 9.07 -14.30 -14.34
C PRO A 310 8.92 -13.05 -15.21
N CYS A 311 8.80 -11.89 -14.58
CA CYS A 311 8.75 -10.59 -15.24
C CYS A 311 10.06 -9.83 -15.01
N VAL A 312 10.61 -9.25 -16.09
CA VAL A 312 11.86 -8.46 -16.07
C VAL A 312 11.69 -7.11 -16.76
N GLY A 313 12.71 -6.25 -16.69
CA GLY A 313 12.68 -4.91 -17.28
C GLY A 313 12.10 -3.89 -16.31
N GLY A 314 10.93 -3.34 -16.60
CA GLY A 314 10.17 -2.44 -15.73
C GLY A 314 9.01 -3.13 -15.04
N THR A 315 8.10 -2.34 -14.47
CA THR A 315 6.96 -2.82 -13.68
C THR A 315 5.61 -2.70 -14.38
N GLU A 316 5.46 -1.74 -15.30
CA GLU A 316 4.22 -1.51 -16.03
C GLU A 316 4.44 -1.08 -17.49
N GLY A 317 3.36 -1.08 -18.27
CA GLY A 317 3.36 -0.58 -19.65
C GLY A 317 4.32 -1.32 -20.58
N SER A 318 4.94 -0.60 -21.52
CA SER A 318 5.89 -1.16 -22.48
C SER A 318 7.23 -1.56 -21.85
N SER A 319 7.55 -1.03 -20.66
CA SER A 319 8.75 -1.41 -19.92
C SER A 319 8.68 -2.80 -19.27
N LEU A 320 7.49 -3.32 -18.97
CA LEU A 320 7.31 -4.64 -18.36
C LEU A 320 7.53 -5.76 -19.39
N VAL A 321 8.45 -6.70 -19.15
CA VAL A 321 8.72 -7.84 -20.05
C VAL A 321 8.42 -9.17 -19.35
N PRO A 322 7.24 -9.79 -19.58
CA PRO A 322 6.94 -11.13 -19.08
C PRO A 322 7.64 -12.20 -19.93
N LEU A 323 8.40 -13.07 -19.30
CA LEU A 323 9.18 -14.11 -19.98
C LEU A 323 8.40 -15.41 -20.09
N PHE A 324 7.47 -15.48 -21.03
CA PHE A 324 6.69 -16.70 -21.28
C PHE A 324 7.55 -17.88 -21.73
N SER A 325 8.75 -17.64 -22.29
CA SER A 325 9.75 -18.69 -22.56
C SER A 325 10.28 -19.38 -21.29
N LYS A 326 10.01 -18.81 -20.11
CA LYS A 326 10.38 -19.35 -18.80
C LYS A 326 9.19 -19.83 -17.98
N ALA A 327 7.99 -19.82 -18.57
CA ALA A 327 6.78 -20.30 -17.90
C ALA A 327 6.91 -21.77 -17.46
N LEU A 328 7.52 -22.60 -18.32
CA LEU A 328 7.77 -24.02 -18.12
C LEU A 328 9.07 -24.43 -18.84
N GLU A 329 9.87 -25.32 -18.24
CA GLU A 329 11.20 -25.69 -18.78
C GLU A 329 11.19 -26.37 -20.16
N TYR A 330 10.08 -27.01 -20.55
CA TYR A 330 9.98 -27.83 -21.76
C TYR A 330 8.82 -27.43 -22.68
N PHE A 331 8.22 -26.26 -22.46
CA PHE A 331 7.11 -25.80 -23.27
C PHE A 331 7.32 -24.36 -23.72
N ASP A 332 7.10 -24.15 -25.01
CA ASP A 332 7.24 -22.86 -25.65
C ASP A 332 5.93 -22.44 -26.32
N PHE A 333 5.48 -21.24 -26.00
CA PHE A 333 4.37 -20.61 -26.72
C PHE A 333 4.81 -20.18 -28.12
N SER A 334 3.87 -20.13 -29.06
CA SER A 334 4.09 -19.48 -30.36
C SER A 334 4.34 -17.98 -30.16
N GLU A 335 5.09 -17.36 -31.09
CA GLU A 335 5.39 -15.93 -30.98
C GLU A 335 4.12 -15.06 -30.95
N GLN A 336 3.12 -15.39 -31.76
CA GLN A 336 1.83 -14.69 -31.79
C GLN A 336 1.10 -14.77 -30.44
N ASN A 337 1.06 -15.95 -29.82
CA ASN A 337 0.44 -16.12 -28.52
C ASN A 337 1.24 -15.37 -27.44
N THR A 338 2.57 -15.42 -27.52
CA THR A 338 3.46 -14.72 -26.58
C THR A 338 3.24 -13.21 -26.63
N ASP A 339 3.15 -12.62 -27.83
CA ASP A 339 2.89 -11.19 -28.00
C ASP A 339 1.49 -10.81 -27.48
N LEU A 340 0.45 -11.55 -27.85
CA LEU A 340 -0.92 -11.29 -27.38
C LEU A 340 -1.03 -11.39 -25.84
N MET A 341 -0.41 -12.41 -25.25
CA MET A 341 -0.38 -12.58 -23.80
C MET A 341 0.41 -11.46 -23.12
N THR A 342 1.55 -11.07 -23.70
CA THR A 342 2.38 -9.95 -23.21
C THR A 342 1.57 -8.65 -23.20
N GLN A 343 0.91 -8.32 -24.30
CA GLN A 343 0.06 -7.13 -24.39
C GLN A 343 -1.12 -7.19 -23.41
N THR A 344 -1.70 -8.37 -23.21
CA THR A 344 -2.78 -8.57 -22.23
C THR A 344 -2.32 -8.27 -20.81
N VAL A 345 -1.14 -8.76 -20.41
CA VAL A 345 -0.56 -8.48 -19.09
C VAL A 345 -0.25 -6.99 -18.94
N ARG A 346 0.39 -6.37 -19.94
CA ARG A 346 0.73 -4.94 -19.93
C ARG A 346 -0.49 -4.02 -19.83
N ARG A 347 -1.58 -4.37 -20.51
CA ARG A 347 -2.84 -3.59 -20.52
C ARG A 347 -3.75 -3.90 -19.34
N ALA A 348 -3.48 -4.95 -18.57
CA ALA A 348 -4.32 -5.40 -17.46
C ALA A 348 -4.64 -4.30 -16.43
N PRO A 349 -3.70 -3.44 -15.98
CA PRO A 349 -4.02 -2.37 -15.03
C PRO A 349 -5.10 -1.41 -15.57
N ILE A 350 -5.05 -1.10 -16.87
CA ILE A 350 -5.99 -0.22 -17.55
C ILE A 350 -7.33 -0.93 -17.78
N THR A 351 -7.31 -2.19 -18.24
CA THR A 351 -8.56 -2.91 -18.55
C THR A 351 -9.35 -3.27 -17.30
N VAL A 352 -8.65 -3.64 -16.23
CA VAL A 352 -9.26 -4.01 -14.94
C VAL A 352 -9.72 -2.79 -14.17
N GLY A 353 -9.04 -1.64 -14.30
CA GLY A 353 -9.43 -0.38 -13.66
C GLY A 353 -10.52 0.43 -14.37
N ARG A 354 -11.01 -0.03 -15.53
CA ARG A 354 -12.12 0.64 -16.25
C ARG A 354 -13.45 0.31 -15.58
N CYS A 355 -13.99 1.28 -14.85
CA CYS A 355 -15.38 1.30 -14.38
C CYS A 355 -16.17 2.44 -15.04
N ASP A 356 -17.47 2.23 -15.21
CA ASP A 356 -18.41 3.31 -15.56
C ASP A 356 -18.55 4.27 -14.38
N GLY A 357 -17.72 5.32 -14.35
CA GLY A 357 -17.72 6.36 -13.32
C GLY A 357 -16.38 7.07 -13.21
N GLN A 358 -16.39 8.35 -12.81
CA GLN A 358 -15.16 9.06 -12.46
C GLN A 358 -14.68 8.55 -11.09
N CYS A 359 -13.43 8.06 -11.02
CA CYS A 359 -12.69 7.78 -9.78
C CYS A 359 -13.04 6.50 -8.99
N ILE A 360 -13.52 5.41 -9.63
CA ILE A 360 -13.63 4.10 -8.96
C ILE A 360 -12.64 3.13 -9.62
N LYS A 361 -11.55 2.78 -8.92
CA LYS A 361 -10.69 1.66 -9.30
C LYS A 361 -11.50 0.36 -9.16
N SER A 362 -11.73 -0.35 -10.26
CA SER A 362 -12.35 -1.68 -10.26
C SER A 362 -11.33 -2.77 -9.92
N ALA A 363 -11.77 -3.79 -9.17
CA ALA A 363 -11.10 -5.10 -9.07
C ALA A 363 -9.69 -5.13 -8.44
N GLU A 364 -9.58 -4.59 -7.21
CA GLU A 364 -8.35 -4.57 -6.40
C GLU A 364 -8.08 -5.86 -5.59
N LEU A 365 -9.03 -6.80 -5.53
CA LEU A 365 -8.90 -8.04 -4.74
C LEU A 365 -7.73 -8.92 -5.19
N SER A 366 -7.56 -9.07 -6.51
CA SER A 366 -6.46 -9.85 -7.09
C SER A 366 -5.11 -9.21 -6.81
N GLU A 367 -5.06 -7.87 -6.80
CA GLU A 367 -3.86 -7.10 -6.48
C GLU A 367 -3.50 -7.25 -5.00
N ALA A 368 -4.49 -7.13 -4.12
CA ALA A 368 -4.32 -7.36 -2.68
C ALA A 368 -3.75 -8.77 -2.40
N HIS A 369 -4.26 -9.80 -3.08
CA HIS A 369 -3.75 -11.16 -2.94
C HIS A 369 -2.27 -11.28 -3.32
N ALA A 370 -1.89 -10.72 -4.47
CA ALA A 370 -0.50 -10.76 -4.93
C ALA A 370 0.45 -9.99 -4.00
N LEU A 371 0.07 -8.78 -3.58
CA LEU A 371 0.88 -7.93 -2.70
C LEU A 371 0.99 -8.51 -1.28
N ALA A 372 -0.10 -9.02 -0.71
CA ALA A 372 -0.06 -9.69 0.59
C ALA A 372 0.80 -10.96 0.55
N GLY A 373 0.76 -11.70 -0.57
CA GLY A 373 1.65 -12.83 -0.82
C GLY A 373 3.13 -12.43 -0.84
N LEU A 374 3.47 -11.33 -1.51
CA LEU A 374 4.82 -10.77 -1.52
C LEU A 374 5.30 -10.38 -0.12
N VAL A 375 4.52 -9.58 0.61
CA VAL A 375 4.84 -9.16 1.98
C VAL A 375 5.02 -10.37 2.90
N THR A 376 4.16 -11.39 2.73
CA THR A 376 4.27 -12.64 3.49
C THR A 376 5.59 -13.35 3.20
N LYS A 377 5.97 -13.53 1.93
CA LYS A 377 7.27 -14.12 1.54
C LYS A 377 8.44 -13.36 2.17
N VAL A 378 8.43 -12.03 2.09
CA VAL A 378 9.47 -11.19 2.70
C VAL A 378 9.49 -11.35 4.23
N ALA A 379 8.33 -11.41 4.89
CA ALA A 379 8.24 -11.63 6.33
C ALA A 379 8.82 -12.98 6.76
N TRP A 380 8.59 -14.06 6.01
CA TRP A 380 9.22 -15.36 6.26
C TRP A 380 10.74 -15.32 6.04
N ALA A 381 11.20 -14.59 5.01
CA ALA A 381 12.61 -14.38 4.74
C ALA A 381 13.32 -13.62 5.87
N LEU A 382 12.70 -12.56 6.39
CA LEU A 382 13.25 -11.77 7.51
C LEU A 382 13.38 -12.59 8.80
N LEU A 383 12.53 -13.60 9.00
CA LEU A 383 12.62 -14.53 10.12
C LEU A 383 13.60 -15.69 9.87
N CYS A 384 14.36 -15.66 8.77
CA CYS A 384 15.30 -16.71 8.34
C CYS A 384 14.65 -18.10 8.23
N LYS A 385 13.35 -18.16 7.94
CA LYS A 385 12.64 -19.44 7.81
C LYS A 385 12.74 -20.00 6.40
N ASP A 386 12.67 -19.11 5.41
CA ASP A 386 12.75 -19.43 3.98
C ASP A 386 13.70 -18.45 3.29
N ILE A 387 14.24 -18.85 2.14
CA ILE A 387 14.99 -17.96 1.23
C ILE A 387 14.19 -17.89 -0.08
N PRO A 388 13.12 -17.09 -0.13
CA PRO A 388 12.27 -17.03 -1.32
C PRO A 388 12.98 -16.35 -2.48
N ARG A 389 12.73 -16.87 -3.67
CA ARG A 389 12.99 -16.20 -4.95
C ARG A 389 11.78 -15.37 -5.33
N VAL A 390 12.00 -14.09 -5.55
CA VAL A 390 10.95 -13.11 -5.87
C VAL A 390 11.50 -12.19 -6.94
N SER A 391 10.71 -11.82 -7.94
CA SER A 391 11.10 -10.75 -8.86
C SER A 391 10.76 -9.39 -8.27
N GLY A 392 11.71 -8.47 -8.32
CA GLY A 392 11.57 -7.13 -7.79
C GLY A 392 12.30 -6.11 -8.66
N PHE A 393 11.79 -4.89 -8.70
CA PHE A 393 12.46 -3.75 -9.31
C PHE A 393 13.47 -3.20 -8.32
N VAL A 394 14.75 -3.42 -8.59
CA VAL A 394 15.85 -3.18 -7.65
C VAL A 394 16.99 -2.44 -8.34
N GLU A 395 17.89 -1.87 -7.55
CA GLU A 395 19.15 -1.34 -8.07
C GLU A 395 20.05 -2.49 -8.53
N ILE A 396 20.67 -2.34 -9.69
CA ILE A 396 21.67 -3.29 -10.17
C ILE A 396 23.06 -2.88 -9.68
N ASP A 397 23.88 -3.87 -9.36
CA ASP A 397 25.30 -3.65 -9.11
C ASP A 397 25.98 -3.10 -10.38
N ALA A 398 26.63 -1.94 -10.27
CA ALA A 398 27.29 -1.25 -11.39
C ALA A 398 28.37 -2.11 -12.09
N SER A 399 28.81 -3.19 -11.47
CA SER A 399 29.76 -4.15 -12.05
C SER A 399 29.11 -5.19 -12.98
N GLU A 400 27.79 -5.41 -12.91
CA GLU A 400 27.16 -6.58 -13.52
C GLU A 400 26.44 -6.30 -14.86
N VAL A 401 26.18 -5.04 -15.25
CA VAL A 401 25.44 -4.74 -16.48
C VAL A 401 25.88 -3.41 -17.13
N ILE A 402 26.17 -3.44 -18.44
CA ILE A 402 26.22 -2.25 -19.31
C ILE A 402 24.78 -1.90 -19.71
N SER A 403 23.95 -1.49 -18.75
CA SER A 403 22.58 -1.01 -19.03
C SER A 403 22.52 0.49 -18.83
N PRO A 404 21.82 1.25 -19.69
CA PRO A 404 21.58 2.67 -19.46
C PRO A 404 20.74 2.91 -18.20
N ALA A 405 19.92 1.94 -17.77
CA ALA A 405 19.05 2.06 -16.61
C ALA A 405 19.72 1.50 -15.34
N ARG A 406 19.69 2.29 -14.26
CA ARG A 406 20.27 1.92 -12.95
C ARG A 406 19.39 0.93 -12.17
N PHE A 407 18.08 1.07 -12.31
CA PHE A 407 17.10 0.18 -11.69
C PHE A 407 16.42 -0.69 -12.75
N ILE A 408 16.34 -1.99 -12.48
CA ILE A 408 15.72 -2.99 -13.36
C ILE A 408 15.01 -4.04 -12.52
N ALA A 409 13.91 -4.57 -13.05
CA ALA A 409 13.20 -5.71 -12.53
C ALA A 409 13.92 -7.01 -12.90
N ASN A 410 14.27 -7.80 -11.90
CA ASN A 410 14.80 -9.13 -12.08
C ASN A 410 14.54 -10.04 -10.86
N PRO A 411 14.75 -11.36 -11.00
CA PRO A 411 14.64 -12.29 -9.89
C PRO A 411 15.74 -12.04 -8.83
N VAL A 412 15.33 -11.93 -7.57
CA VAL A 412 16.21 -11.72 -6.43
C VAL A 412 15.98 -12.77 -5.34
N GLU A 413 17.04 -13.09 -4.60
CA GLU A 413 16.99 -13.93 -3.41
C GLU A 413 16.99 -13.07 -2.14
N ILE A 414 15.99 -13.29 -1.27
CA ILE A 414 15.79 -12.50 -0.04
C ILE A 414 16.08 -13.37 1.18
N ASN A 415 16.77 -12.82 2.18
CA ASN A 415 17.06 -13.48 3.46
C ASN A 415 16.87 -12.50 4.64
N GLY A 416 17.27 -12.88 5.85
CA GLY A 416 17.16 -12.07 7.08
C GLY A 416 17.72 -10.64 6.99
N ARG A 417 18.68 -10.40 6.08
CA ARG A 417 19.34 -9.11 5.87
C ARG A 417 18.78 -8.29 4.70
N GLY A 418 17.73 -8.77 4.03
CA GLY A 418 17.19 -8.18 2.80
C GLY A 418 17.63 -8.96 1.55
N ILE A 419 17.77 -8.27 0.42
CA ILE A 419 18.19 -8.83 -0.86
C ILE A 419 19.65 -9.26 -0.76
N VAL A 420 19.91 -10.55 -0.97
CA VAL A 420 21.25 -11.14 -0.88
C VAL A 420 21.91 -11.19 -2.24
N LYS A 421 21.15 -11.59 -3.26
CA LYS A 421 21.69 -11.82 -4.59
C LYS A 421 20.67 -11.44 -5.66
N SER A 422 21.15 -10.65 -6.61
CA SER A 422 20.50 -10.40 -7.89
C SER A 422 20.83 -11.56 -8.83
N LEU A 423 19.82 -12.25 -9.38
CA LEU A 423 20.06 -13.42 -10.26
C LEU A 423 20.32 -13.01 -11.72
N GLY A 424 20.25 -11.70 -12.02
CA GLY A 424 20.42 -11.16 -13.35
C GLY A 424 19.24 -11.47 -14.27
N ILE A 425 19.40 -11.11 -15.54
CA ILE A 425 18.37 -11.36 -16.56
C ILE A 425 18.56 -12.78 -17.11
N PRO A 426 17.53 -13.65 -17.09
CA PRO A 426 17.65 -15.01 -17.60
C PRO A 426 17.79 -15.02 -19.13
N LYS A 427 18.13 -16.18 -19.71
CA LYS A 427 18.24 -16.33 -21.18
C LYS A 427 16.88 -16.11 -21.86
N MET A 428 16.81 -15.15 -22.77
CA MET A 428 15.58 -14.73 -23.45
C MET A 428 15.54 -15.18 -24.91
N LYS A 429 14.34 -15.21 -25.51
CA LYS A 429 14.13 -15.38 -26.95
C LYS A 429 14.24 -14.05 -27.71
N ASP A 430 14.39 -14.11 -29.03
CA ASP A 430 14.55 -12.92 -29.89
C ASP A 430 13.42 -11.88 -29.74
N LEU A 431 12.17 -12.32 -29.58
CA LEU A 431 11.05 -11.42 -29.27
C LEU A 431 11.25 -10.74 -27.91
N GLU A 432 11.57 -11.50 -26.88
CA GLU A 432 11.77 -11.01 -25.50
C GLU A 432 12.98 -10.07 -25.41
N ILE A 433 14.06 -10.34 -26.16
CA ILE A 433 15.23 -9.47 -26.28
C ILE A 433 14.82 -8.12 -26.88
N ARG A 434 14.08 -8.11 -28.00
CA ARG A 434 13.58 -6.85 -28.60
C ARG A 434 12.68 -6.07 -27.64
N LEU A 435 11.84 -6.77 -26.87
CA LEU A 435 11.00 -6.13 -25.86
C LEU A 435 11.83 -5.57 -24.70
N MET A 436 12.90 -6.25 -24.31
CA MET A 436 13.83 -5.80 -23.29
C MET A 436 14.57 -4.54 -23.74
N ASP A 437 15.07 -4.47 -24.97
CA ASP A 437 15.76 -3.29 -25.49
C ASP A 437 14.86 -2.04 -25.47
N LEU A 438 13.61 -2.19 -25.90
CA LEU A 438 12.61 -1.12 -25.82
C LEU A 438 12.32 -0.73 -24.36
N ALA A 439 12.20 -1.71 -23.48
CA ALA A 439 11.96 -1.48 -22.06
C ALA A 439 13.10 -0.72 -21.39
N LEU A 440 14.35 -1.02 -21.71
CA LEU A 440 15.52 -0.34 -21.16
C LEU A 440 15.56 1.14 -21.55
N ASN A 441 15.24 1.45 -22.80
CA ASN A 441 15.16 2.84 -23.26
C ASN A 441 14.04 3.61 -22.55
N GLU A 442 12.87 2.99 -22.37
CA GLU A 442 11.77 3.62 -21.63
C GLU A 442 12.12 3.83 -20.15
N LEU A 443 12.80 2.86 -19.52
CA LEU A 443 13.27 2.99 -18.14
C LEU A 443 14.29 4.10 -17.97
N PHE A 444 15.20 4.27 -18.94
CA PHE A 444 16.16 5.36 -18.93
C PHE A 444 15.46 6.72 -18.86
N VAL A 445 14.49 6.96 -19.75
CA VAL A 445 13.70 8.21 -19.77
C VAL A 445 12.92 8.42 -18.47
N LYS A 446 12.30 7.36 -17.93
CA LYS A 446 11.58 7.44 -16.64
C LYS A 446 12.51 7.80 -15.49
N GLN A 447 13.71 7.21 -15.43
CA GLN A 447 14.68 7.48 -14.38
C GLN A 447 15.29 8.88 -14.50
N GLU A 448 15.54 9.35 -15.72
CA GLU A 448 15.98 10.72 -16.00
C GLU A 448 14.93 11.75 -15.54
N MET A 449 13.65 11.51 -15.83
CA MET A 449 12.55 12.35 -15.34
C MET A 449 12.56 12.50 -13.82
N VAL A 450 12.81 11.41 -13.08
CA VAL A 450 12.90 11.44 -11.61
C VAL A 450 14.11 12.24 -11.15
N GLN A 451 15.28 12.05 -11.77
CA GLN A 451 16.48 12.80 -11.44
C GLN A 451 16.26 14.30 -11.65
N ASN A 452 15.65 14.68 -12.78
CA ASN A 452 15.33 16.07 -13.09
C ASN A 452 14.34 16.67 -12.07
N TRP A 453 13.29 15.93 -11.71
CA TRP A 453 12.33 16.38 -10.69
C TRP A 453 12.99 16.54 -9.31
N PHE A 454 13.84 15.58 -8.93
CA PHE A 454 14.55 15.59 -7.66
C PHE A 454 15.55 16.74 -7.54
N LEU A 455 16.36 16.94 -8.59
CA LEU A 455 17.26 18.07 -8.72
C LEU A 455 16.49 19.40 -8.70
N GLY A 456 15.41 19.50 -9.48
CA GLY A 456 14.54 20.67 -9.50
C GLY A 456 14.01 21.02 -8.12
N ILE A 457 13.54 20.04 -7.35
CA ILE A 457 13.10 20.27 -5.96
C ILE A 457 14.24 20.70 -5.05
N ASN A 458 15.43 20.12 -5.17
CA ASN A 458 16.56 20.53 -4.35
C ASN A 458 16.99 21.97 -4.65
N VAL A 459 16.95 22.37 -5.92
CA VAL A 459 17.22 23.74 -6.34
C VAL A 459 16.12 24.70 -5.85
N LEU A 460 14.84 24.34 -6.04
CA LEU A 460 13.70 25.22 -5.77
C LEU A 460 13.31 25.32 -4.28
N LEU A 461 13.36 24.22 -3.52
CA LEU A 461 12.81 24.15 -2.16
C LEU A 461 13.86 24.23 -1.05
N ASN A 462 15.10 23.78 -1.29
CA ASN A 462 16.11 23.74 -0.22
C ASN A 462 16.96 25.01 -0.11
N ASN A 463 16.73 26.04 -0.94
CA ASN A 463 17.53 27.29 -1.01
C ASN A 463 19.04 27.12 -1.19
N ASN A 464 19.49 25.87 -1.33
CA ASN A 464 20.82 25.53 -1.77
C ASN A 464 20.73 25.54 -3.29
N GLY A 465 20.75 26.73 -3.90
CA GLY A 465 21.12 26.81 -5.31
C GLY A 465 22.36 25.94 -5.52
N ILE A 466 22.41 25.17 -6.60
CA ILE A 466 23.61 24.40 -6.91
C ILE A 466 24.70 25.40 -7.29
N CYS A 467 25.40 25.93 -6.29
CA CYS A 467 26.60 26.74 -6.43
C CYS A 467 27.81 25.84 -6.17
N SER A 468 27.94 24.74 -6.91
CA SER A 468 29.28 24.18 -7.11
C SER A 468 29.91 25.02 -8.22
N GLU A 469 30.84 25.91 -7.88
CA GLU A 469 31.74 26.49 -8.87
C GLU A 469 32.51 25.34 -9.52
N ILE A 470 32.04 24.91 -10.69
CA ILE A 470 32.76 23.96 -11.53
C ILE A 470 33.80 24.80 -12.27
N ASN A 471 35.06 24.68 -11.87
CA ASN A 471 36.16 25.22 -12.66
C ASN A 471 36.17 24.48 -14.00
N LEU A 472 35.64 25.15 -15.01
CA LEU A 472 35.64 24.65 -16.38
C LEU A 472 37.10 24.51 -16.84
N PRO A 473 37.49 23.38 -17.45
CA PRO A 473 38.81 23.26 -18.06
C PRO A 473 38.99 24.31 -19.17
N HIS A 474 40.22 24.49 -19.67
CA HIS A 474 40.44 25.33 -20.84
C HIS A 474 39.69 24.75 -22.06
N LEU A 475 38.52 25.31 -22.34
CA LEU A 475 37.67 24.94 -23.47
C LEU A 475 38.09 25.69 -24.74
N ASN A 476 38.06 24.99 -25.87
CA ASN A 476 38.32 25.61 -27.17
C ASN A 476 37.11 26.42 -27.66
N SER A 477 37.29 27.25 -28.70
CA SER A 477 36.27 28.19 -29.18
C SER A 477 34.92 27.52 -29.53
N HIS A 478 34.97 26.32 -30.09
CA HIS A 478 33.76 25.57 -30.46
C HIS A 478 33.05 24.93 -29.27
N GLU A 479 33.80 24.52 -28.25
CA GLU A 479 33.24 23.99 -27.00
C GLU A 479 32.57 25.09 -26.19
N LEU A 480 33.12 26.32 -26.24
CA LEU A 480 32.51 27.51 -25.66
C LEU A 480 31.18 27.87 -26.35
N GLU A 481 31.10 27.79 -27.68
CA GLU A 481 29.85 28.02 -28.43
C GLU A 481 28.78 26.98 -28.05
N LEU A 482 29.15 25.70 -27.94
CA LEU A 482 28.23 24.65 -27.49
C LEU A 482 27.76 24.87 -26.06
N MET A 483 28.63 25.39 -25.20
CA MET A 483 28.28 25.69 -23.81
C MET A 483 27.37 26.92 -23.69
N ASP A 484 27.56 27.94 -24.52
CA ASP A 484 26.66 29.09 -24.61
C ASP A 484 25.25 28.66 -25.06
N VAL A 485 25.15 27.73 -26.01
CA VAL A 485 23.86 27.15 -26.42
C VAL A 485 23.23 26.35 -25.28
N ALA A 486 24.01 25.52 -24.58
CA ALA A 486 23.52 24.75 -23.44
C ALA A 486 23.00 25.65 -22.31
N ILE A 487 23.71 26.73 -21.98
CA ILE A 487 23.30 27.68 -20.94
C ILE A 487 22.08 28.47 -21.36
N THR A 488 21.99 28.89 -22.62
CA THR A 488 20.79 29.56 -23.14
C THR A 488 19.56 28.65 -23.03
N ASN A 489 19.71 27.36 -23.31
CA ASN A 489 18.64 26.39 -23.14
C ASN A 489 18.26 26.17 -21.68
N ILE A 490 19.23 26.12 -20.76
CA ILE A 490 18.97 26.02 -19.32
C ILE A 490 18.19 27.24 -18.83
N LYS A 491 18.59 28.46 -19.24
CA LYS A 491 17.87 29.70 -18.92
C LYS A 491 16.42 29.69 -19.44
N LEU A 492 16.22 29.23 -20.67
CA LEU A 492 14.88 29.11 -21.24
C LEU A 492 14.01 28.10 -20.46
N CYS A 493 14.59 26.97 -20.04
CA CYS A 493 13.90 25.99 -19.21
C CYS A 493 13.55 26.55 -17.82
N GLU A 494 14.42 27.36 -17.23
CA GLU A 494 14.16 28.07 -15.98
C GLU A 494 12.99 29.07 -16.13
N GLU A 495 13.01 29.89 -17.19
CA GLU A 495 11.92 30.84 -17.48
C GLU A 495 10.58 30.12 -17.65
N LEU A 496 10.53 29.04 -18.43
CA LEU A 496 9.31 28.23 -18.62
C LEU A 496 8.81 27.60 -17.32
N ALA A 497 9.73 27.17 -16.44
CA ALA A 497 9.36 26.61 -15.13
C ALA A 497 8.77 27.67 -14.20
N MET A 498 9.33 28.89 -14.24
CA MET A 498 8.82 30.04 -13.47
C MET A 498 7.44 30.49 -13.98
N ASP A 499 7.25 30.55 -15.30
CA ASP A 499 5.97 30.88 -15.92
C ASP A 499 4.89 29.85 -15.54
N TRP A 500 5.20 28.56 -15.63
CA TRP A 500 4.28 27.49 -15.21
C TRP A 500 3.91 27.59 -13.72
N TYR A 501 4.90 27.86 -12.87
CA TYR A 501 4.65 28.01 -11.43
C TYR A 501 3.80 29.23 -11.12
N GLN A 502 4.00 30.33 -11.84
CA GLN A 502 3.21 31.54 -11.70
C GLN A 502 1.75 31.29 -12.11
N GLU A 503 1.51 30.62 -13.24
CA GLU A 503 0.17 30.19 -13.66
C GLU A 503 -0.48 29.25 -12.62
N TYR A 504 0.29 28.32 -12.05
CA TYR A 504 -0.18 27.43 -10.99
C TYR A 504 -0.56 28.18 -9.71
N MET A 505 0.26 29.15 -9.27
CA MET A 505 -0.03 29.97 -8.10
C MET A 505 -1.23 30.91 -8.30
N GLU A 506 -1.41 31.44 -9.51
CA GLU A 506 -2.59 32.23 -9.88
C GLU A 506 -3.86 31.36 -9.82
N TYR A 507 -3.80 30.14 -10.35
CA TYR A 507 -4.89 29.15 -10.26
C TYR A 507 -5.25 28.80 -8.80
N GLU A 508 -4.26 28.52 -7.95
CA GLU A 508 -4.46 28.23 -6.52
C GLU A 508 -5.01 29.44 -5.74
N CYS A 509 -4.61 30.66 -6.11
CA CYS A 509 -5.14 31.90 -5.52
C CYS A 509 -6.61 32.16 -5.94
N GLU A 510 -6.99 31.86 -7.19
CA GLU A 510 -8.39 31.95 -7.64
C GLU A 510 -9.30 30.94 -6.91
N MET A 511 -8.75 29.79 -6.51
CA MET A 511 -9.45 28.77 -5.72
C MET A 511 -9.46 29.04 -4.20
N CYS A 512 -8.96 30.19 -3.74
CA CYS A 512 -8.96 30.67 -2.36
C CYS A 512 -8.16 29.82 -1.33
N GLU A 513 -7.11 29.09 -1.72
CA GLU A 513 -6.40 28.21 -0.76
C GLU A 513 -5.07 28.73 -0.19
N ILE A 514 -4.50 29.88 -0.60
CA ILE A 514 -3.25 30.40 0.01
C ILE A 514 -3.24 31.94 0.16
N ALA A 515 -2.95 32.41 1.38
CA ALA A 515 -2.55 33.80 1.63
C ALA A 515 -1.11 34.01 1.09
N ALA A 516 -0.98 34.84 0.05
CA ALA A 516 0.26 35.09 -0.67
C ALA A 516 1.47 35.35 0.25
N LYS A 517 2.48 34.46 0.20
CA LYS A 517 3.81 34.76 0.74
C LYS A 517 4.55 35.61 -0.30
N THR A 518 4.77 36.87 0.01
CA THR A 518 5.32 37.88 -0.92
C THR A 518 6.84 37.89 -1.05
N ASN A 519 7.56 36.94 -0.45
CA ASN A 519 9.02 37.03 -0.36
C ASN A 519 9.69 35.76 -0.90
N PHE A 520 9.74 35.61 -2.22
CA PHE A 520 10.68 34.71 -2.87
C PHE A 520 11.26 35.39 -4.12
N PHE A 521 12.59 35.56 -4.10
CA PHE A 521 13.52 36.05 -5.14
C PHE A 521 13.35 37.47 -5.71
N SER A 522 14.34 38.31 -5.43
CA SER A 522 14.82 39.29 -6.39
C SER A 522 15.64 38.55 -7.46
N GLN A 523 15.32 38.73 -8.73
CA GLN A 523 16.12 38.26 -9.86
C GLN A 523 17.58 38.70 -9.69
N GLU A 524 18.50 37.75 -9.54
CA GLU A 524 19.91 38.03 -9.77
C GLU A 524 20.20 37.85 -11.26
N ASN A 525 20.53 38.96 -11.93
CA ASN A 525 20.90 38.94 -13.34
C ASN A 525 22.28 38.27 -13.51
N TYR A 526 22.29 37.02 -13.96
CA TYR A 526 23.53 36.34 -14.34
C TYR A 526 24.11 36.95 -15.63
N LYS A 527 25.33 37.51 -15.53
CA LYS A 527 26.12 38.02 -16.66
C LYS A 527 26.33 36.92 -17.73
N SER A 528 26.45 37.30 -18.99
CA SER A 528 26.81 36.37 -20.08
C SER A 528 28.23 35.82 -19.86
N ILE A 529 28.53 34.61 -20.33
CA ILE A 529 29.91 34.07 -20.33
C ILE A 529 30.87 35.01 -21.09
N GLN A 530 30.37 35.71 -22.12
CA GLN A 530 31.15 36.70 -22.84
C GLN A 530 31.50 37.92 -21.98
N ASP A 531 30.63 38.31 -21.05
CA ASP A 531 30.89 39.40 -20.10
C ASP A 531 31.96 38.97 -19.09
N CYS A 532 31.93 37.72 -18.62
CA CYS A 532 32.92 37.15 -17.69
C CYS A 532 34.31 36.97 -18.31
N LYS A 533 34.41 36.81 -19.64
CA LYS A 533 35.71 36.80 -20.34
C LYS A 533 36.43 38.14 -20.27
N SER A 534 35.70 39.26 -20.26
CA SER A 534 36.31 40.61 -20.23
C SER A 534 36.92 40.98 -18.88
N GLU A 535 36.53 40.31 -17.79
CA GLU A 535 37.03 40.57 -16.43
C GLU A 535 38.34 39.81 -16.12
N THR A 536 38.81 38.94 -17.01
CA THR A 536 40.08 38.19 -16.82
C THR A 536 41.27 38.74 -17.61
N SER A 537 41.09 39.87 -18.30
CA SER A 537 42.15 40.57 -19.04
C SER A 537 42.46 41.96 -18.48
N THR A 538 42.68 42.06 -17.17
CA THR A 538 43.39 43.19 -16.52
C THR A 538 44.30 42.69 -15.42
#